data_AF-A0A4Q5SQ68-F1
#
_entry.id   AF-A0A4Q5SQ68-F1
#
_cell.length_a   1.000
_cell.length_b   1.000
_cell.length_c   1.000
_cell.angle_alpha   90.00
_cell.angle_beta   90.00
_cell.angle_gamma   90.00
#
_symmetry.space_group_name_H-M   'P 1'
#
loop_
_entity.id
_entity.type
_entity.pdbx_description
1 polymer ?
#
loop_
_entity_poly.entity_id
_entity_poly.type
_entity_poly.pdbx_seq_one_letter_code
_entity_poly.pdbx_strand_id
1 'polypeptide(L)'
;MLYVAIALFAFAAGLGILILKNWLTSADTSRGIVYAHGVFAAAGLGLLLYAWSKHPSAMLRNSLLLLVVAALGGFYMFFRDLKGKFSPT
;
A
#
# COMPACT_ATOMS: atom_id res chain seq x y z
N MET A 1 16.27 0.21 -9.84
CA MET A 1 14.80 0.31 -9.94
C MET A 1 14.10 -0.72 -9.05
N LEU A 2 14.29 -2.03 -9.29
CA LEU A 2 13.60 -3.07 -8.51
C LEU A 2 13.93 -3.03 -7.00
N TYR A 3 15.20 -2.93 -6.62
CA TYR A 3 15.59 -2.81 -5.20
C TYR A 3 15.00 -1.59 -4.50
N VAL A 4 14.86 -0.46 -5.21
CA VAL A 4 14.21 0.74 -4.68
C VAL A 4 12.72 0.49 -4.47
N ALA A 5 12.04 -0.13 -5.45
CA ALA A 5 10.64 -0.53 -5.30
C ALA A 5 10.44 -1.45 -4.10
N ILE A 6 11.32 -2.44 -3.92
CA ILE A 6 11.31 -3.36 -2.77
C ILE A 6 11.49 -2.58 -1.46
N ALA A 7 12.45 -1.66 -1.38
CA ALA A 7 12.66 -0.86 -0.17
C ALA A 7 11.45 0.02 0.16
N LEU A 8 10.83 0.66 -0.84
CA LEU A 8 9.60 1.44 -0.67
C LEU A 8 8.45 0.57 -0.19
N PHE A 9 8.27 -0.61 -0.77
CA PHE A 9 7.24 -1.55 -0.32
C PHE A 9 7.49 -2.10 1.08
N ALA A 10 8.74 -2.37 1.45
CA ALA A 10 9.07 -2.80 2.81
C ALA A 10 8.75 -1.70 3.83
N PHE A 11 9.12 -0.45 3.54
CA PHE A 11 8.77 0.68 4.38
C PHE A 11 7.25 0.89 4.47
N ALA A 12 6.54 0.85 3.33
CA ALA A 12 5.09 0.95 3.29
C ALA A 12 4.43 -0.20 4.07
N ALA A 13 4.93 -1.43 3.96
CA ALA A 13 4.41 -2.58 4.70
C ALA A 13 4.58 -2.39 6.22
N GLY A 14 5.69 -1.83 6.68
CA GLY A 14 5.87 -1.46 8.09
C GLY A 14 4.79 -0.48 8.59
N LEU A 15 4.51 0.58 7.82
CA LEU A 15 3.41 1.50 8.11
C LEU A 15 2.03 0.82 8.03
N GLY A 16 1.85 -0.08 7.07
CA GLY A 16 0.62 -0.85 6.90
C GLY A 16 0.33 -1.78 8.09
N ILE A 17 1.37 -2.42 8.63
CA ILE A 17 1.27 -3.22 9.86
C ILE A 17 0.89 -2.33 11.04
N LEU A 18 1.46 -1.13 11.15
CA LEU A 18 1.10 -0.18 12.20
C LEU A 18 -0.38 0.26 12.10
N ILE A 19 -0.85 0.59 10.90
CA ILE A 19 -2.26 0.92 10.63
C ILE A 19 -3.16 -0.26 11.02
N LEU A 20 -2.80 -1.48 10.58
CA LEU A 20 -3.56 -2.69 10.89
C LEU A 20 -3.60 -2.98 12.39
N LYS A 21 -2.45 -2.88 13.08
CA LYS A 21 -2.36 -3.06 14.54
C LYS A 21 -3.27 -2.10 15.28
N ASN A 22 -3.23 -0.82 14.92
CA ASN A 22 -4.07 0.20 15.54
C ASN A 22 -5.56 -0.05 15.25
N TRP A 23 -5.89 -0.43 14.01
CA TRP A 23 -7.26 -0.79 13.64
C TRP A 23 -7.79 -2.00 14.44
N LEU A 24 -6.98 -3.04 14.63
CA LEU A 24 -7.34 -4.23 15.42
C LEU A 24 -7.45 -3.96 16.93
N THR A 25 -6.89 -2.85 17.41
CA THR A 25 -6.90 -2.46 18.82
C THR A 25 -7.81 -1.27 19.10
N SER A 26 -8.60 -0.85 18.11
CA SER A 26 -9.44 0.37 18.18
C SER A 26 -8.66 1.63 18.58
N ALA A 27 -7.37 1.67 18.26
CA ALA A 27 -6.50 2.81 18.51
C ALA A 27 -6.49 3.75 17.29
N ASP A 28 -6.37 5.05 17.55
CA ASP A 28 -6.27 6.04 16.50
C ASP A 28 -4.95 5.90 15.72
N THR A 29 -5.05 6.01 14.39
CA THR A 29 -3.87 6.15 13.53
C THR A 29 -3.83 7.55 12.97
N SER A 30 -2.69 8.24 13.15
CA SER A 30 -2.54 9.57 12.58
C SER A 30 -2.71 9.52 11.06
N ARG A 31 -3.41 10.51 10.49
CA ARG A 31 -3.58 10.63 9.03
C ARG A 31 -2.24 10.69 8.29
N GLY A 32 -1.21 11.25 8.93
CA GLY A 32 0.15 11.27 8.40
C GLY A 32 0.70 9.87 8.11
N ILE A 33 0.48 8.89 9.00
CA ILE A 33 0.91 7.50 8.80
C ILE A 33 0.12 6.85 7.65
N VAL A 34 -1.19 7.08 7.58
CA VAL A 34 -2.05 6.56 6.50
C VAL A 34 -1.62 7.11 5.14
N TYR A 35 -1.40 8.43 5.04
CA TYR A 35 -0.93 9.06 3.81
C TYR A 35 0.48 8.61 3.45
N ALA A 36 1.39 8.50 4.42
CA ALA A 36 2.73 8.00 4.18
C ALA A 36 2.69 6.58 3.61
N HIS A 37 1.96 5.65 4.24
CA HIS A 37 1.78 4.29 3.73
C HIS A 37 1.32 4.30 2.27
N GLY A 38 0.26 5.05 1.96
CA GLY A 38 -0.30 5.16 0.63
C GLY A 38 0.70 5.72 -0.40
N VAL A 39 1.41 6.79 -0.06
CA VAL A 39 2.41 7.43 -0.94
C VAL A 39 3.58 6.49 -1.22
N PHE A 40 4.15 5.85 -0.20
CA PHE A 40 5.27 4.92 -0.37
C PHE A 40 4.86 3.67 -1.16
N ALA A 41 3.66 3.12 -0.90
CA ALA A 41 3.11 2.01 -1.66
C ALA A 41 2.85 2.37 -3.13
N ALA A 42 2.25 3.54 -3.39
CA ALA A 42 1.98 4.01 -4.75
C ALA A 42 3.28 4.27 -5.54
N ALA A 43 4.28 4.88 -4.92
CA ALA A 43 5.60 5.09 -5.53
C ALA A 43 6.29 3.75 -5.84
N GLY A 44 6.26 2.79 -4.92
CA GLY A 44 6.77 1.43 -5.15
C GLY A 44 6.07 0.74 -6.31
N LEU A 45 4.74 0.87 -6.40
CA LEU A 45 3.93 0.30 -7.47
C LEU A 45 4.23 0.94 -8.83
N GLY A 46 4.42 2.26 -8.87
CA GLY A 46 4.85 2.97 -10.08
C GLY A 46 6.22 2.53 -10.57
N LEU A 47 7.19 2.36 -9.66
CA LEU A 47 8.52 1.84 -10.01
C LEU A 47 8.47 0.39 -10.50
N LEU A 48 7.63 -0.46 -9.90
CA LEU A 48 7.46 -1.83 -10.33
C LEU A 48 6.81 -1.92 -11.72
N LEU A 49 5.81 -1.08 -11.98
CA LEU A 49 5.16 -0.97 -13.28
C LEU A 49 6.14 -0.50 -14.35
N TYR A 50 6.96 0.51 -14.03
CA TYR A 50 8.04 0.97 -14.89
C TYR A 50 9.05 -0.15 -15.19
N ALA A 51 9.50 -0.87 -14.17
CA ALA A 51 10.44 -1.99 -14.34
C ALA A 51 9.86 -3.08 -15.26
N TRP A 52 8.58 -3.43 -15.09
CA TRP A 52 7.89 -4.38 -15.96
C TRP A 52 7.77 -3.89 -17.40
N SER A 53 7.48 -2.60 -17.62
CA SER A 53 7.41 -2.02 -18.97
C SER A 53 8.73 -2.09 -19.75
N LYS A 54 9.88 -2.07 -19.04
CA LYS A 54 11.21 -2.16 -19.65
C LYS A 54 11.64 -3.60 -19.87
N HIS A 55 11.31 -4.48 -18.92
CA HIS A 55 11.67 -5.89 -18.98
C HIS A 55 10.46 -6.74 -18.55
N PRO A 56 9.52 -7.00 -19.47
CA PRO A 56 8.35 -7.80 -19.15
C PRO A 56 8.75 -9.20 -18.70
N SER A 57 8.39 -9.58 -17.48
CA SER A 57 8.60 -10.92 -16.96
C SER A 57 7.34 -11.42 -16.25
N ALA A 58 7.13 -12.74 -16.26
CA ALA A 58 5.99 -13.36 -15.58
C ALA A 58 6.02 -13.06 -14.07
N MET A 59 7.22 -13.04 -13.46
CA MET A 59 7.40 -12.71 -12.06
C MET A 59 6.92 -11.29 -11.74
N LEU A 60 7.38 -10.28 -12.49
CA LEU A 60 6.97 -8.89 -12.29
C LEU A 60 5.47 -8.69 -12.55
N ARG A 61 4.91 -9.36 -13.57
CA ARG A 61 3.48 -9.34 -13.85
C ARG A 61 2.67 -9.87 -12.67
N ASN A 62 3.07 -11.01 -12.11
CA ASN A 62 2.37 -11.61 -10.97
C ASN A 62 2.47 -10.72 -9.72
N SER A 63 3.64 -10.13 -9.45
CA SER A 63 3.82 -9.17 -8.35
C SER A 63 2.93 -7.93 -8.54
N LEU A 64 2.86 -7.38 -9.75
CA LEU A 64 1.97 -6.26 -10.08
C LEU A 64 0.51 -6.59 -9.81
N LEU A 65 0.03 -7.76 -10.25
CA LEU A 65 -1.35 -8.19 -10.02
C LEU A 65 -1.67 -8.26 -8.51
N LEU A 66 -0.80 -8.89 -7.72
CA LEU A 66 -0.99 -9.00 -6.28
C LEU A 66 -1.01 -7.62 -5.59
N LEU A 67 -0.08 -6.75 -5.95
CA LEU A 67 0.06 -5.44 -5.32
C LEU A 67 -1.04 -4.45 -5.77
N VAL A 68 -1.54 -4.57 -7.01
CA VAL A 68 -2.71 -3.81 -7.48
C VAL A 68 -3.96 -4.24 -6.70
N VAL A 69 -4.18 -5.54 -6.51
CA VAL A 69 -5.32 -6.03 -5.69
C VAL A 69 -5.21 -5.52 -4.25
N ALA A 70 -4.02 -5.57 -3.65
CA ALA A 70 -3.79 -5.00 -2.32
C ALA A 70 -4.06 -3.49 -2.28
N ALA A 71 -3.59 -2.73 -3.27
CA ALA A 71 -3.81 -1.30 -3.36
C ALA A 71 -5.30 -0.96 -3.51
N LEU A 72 -6.08 -1.74 -4.26
CA LEU A 72 -7.53 -1.57 -4.36
C LEU A 72 -8.22 -1.75 -2.99
N GLY A 73 -7.78 -2.73 -2.19
CA GLY A 73 -8.23 -2.88 -0.81
C GLY A 73 -7.91 -1.65 0.05
N GLY A 74 -6.68 -1.12 -0.07
CA GLY A 74 -6.27 0.13 0.58
C GLY A 74 -7.14 1.33 0.19
N PHE A 75 -7.38 1.52 -1.12
CA PHE A 75 -8.26 2.58 -1.62
C PHE A 75 -9.70 2.44 -1.11
N TYR A 76 -10.24 1.22 -1.09
CA TYR A 76 -11.58 0.96 -0.57
C TYR A 76 -11.70 1.42 0.89
N MET A 77 -10.76 1.01 1.75
CA MET A 77 -10.74 1.43 3.15
C MET A 77 -10.59 2.95 3.29
N PHE A 78 -9.68 3.54 2.53
CA PHE A 78 -9.44 4.99 2.53
C PHE A 78 -10.68 5.81 2.14
N PHE A 79 -11.38 5.44 1.06
CA PHE A 79 -12.59 6.15 0.64
C PHE A 79 -13.76 5.95 1.61
N ARG A 80 -13.80 4.83 2.33
CA ARG A 80 -14.81 4.62 3.38
C ARG A 80 -14.52 5.42 4.64
N ASP A 81 -13.25 5.56 5.00
CA ASP A 81 -12.81 6.43 6.09
C ASP A 81 -13.20 7.89 5.83
N LEU A 82 -12.97 8.40 4.61
CA LEU A 82 -13.41 9.74 4.21
C LEU A 82 -14.92 9.97 4.32
N LYS A 83 -15.72 8.91 4.22
CA LYS A 83 -17.18 8.95 4.37
C LYS A 83 -17.64 8.80 5.83
N GLY A 84 -16.72 8.72 6.79
CA GLY A 84 -17.00 8.53 8.21
C GLY A 84 -17.53 7.13 8.56
N LYS A 85 -17.30 6.13 7.69
CA LYS A 85 -17.89 4.78 7.81
C LYS A 85 -16.88 3.68 8.14
N PHE A 86 -15.74 4.04 8.74
CA PHE A 86 -14.62 3.11 8.95
C PHE A 86 -13.90 3.31 10.31
N SER A 87 -14.63 3.02 11.38
CA SER A 87 -14.07 2.67 12.69
C SER A 87 -14.45 1.21 12.95
N PRO A 88 -13.64 0.40 13.67
CA PRO A 88 -14.21 -0.75 14.35
C PRO A 88 -15.30 -0.20 15.30
N THR A 89 -16.56 -0.50 14.98
CA THR A 89 -17.69 -0.39 15.90
C THR A 89 -18.11 -1.80 16.23
#